data_AF-A0A0S2SMF6-F1
#
_entry.id   AF-A0A0S2SMF6-F1
#
_cell.length_a   1.000
_cell.length_b   1.000
_cell.length_c   1.000
_cell.angle_alpha   90.00
_cell.angle_beta   90.00
_cell.angle_gamma   90.00
#
_symmetry.space_group_name_H-M   'P 1'
#
loop_
_entity.id
_entity.type
_entity.pdbx_description
1 polymer ?
#
loop_
_entity_poly.entity_id
_entity_poly.type
_entity_poly.pdbx_seq_one_letter_code
_entity_poly.pdbx_strand_id
1 'polypeptide(L)'
;MMMKRWVFTLLLAMAGAMQAGELPRQLTLPTGLVITLEQGSGEPASIGSYALRLYSGSNPRFPLDDFIAGIIMPRNGSLVAARLVDLNDDKQPELIVVAQSAGSGGYLSADAFTVTPEGIESYSQVVDLPPDSDLVKALRAPQE
;
A
#
# COMPACT_ATOMS: atom_id res chain seq x y z
N MET A 1 -42.30 -46.36 9.89
CA MET A 1 -42.15 -45.41 8.77
C MET A 1 -41.83 -44.04 9.33
N MET A 2 -40.55 -43.66 9.38
CA MET A 2 -40.07 -42.26 9.48
C MET A 2 -38.56 -42.27 9.26
N MET A 3 -38.14 -41.80 8.08
CA MET A 3 -36.76 -41.78 7.59
C MET A 3 -35.94 -40.70 8.30
N LYS A 4 -34.78 -41.10 8.86
CA LYS A 4 -33.71 -40.19 9.29
C LYS A 4 -33.02 -39.61 8.05
N ARG A 5 -33.19 -38.31 7.80
CA ARG A 5 -32.43 -37.57 6.79
C ARG A 5 -31.09 -37.14 7.38
N TRP A 6 -30.00 -37.66 6.84
CA TRP A 6 -28.65 -37.19 7.14
C TRP A 6 -28.31 -36.09 6.13
N VAL A 7 -28.08 -34.87 6.62
CA VAL A 7 -27.60 -33.76 5.79
C VAL A 7 -26.07 -33.76 5.89
N PHE A 8 -25.40 -34.10 4.80
CA PHE A 8 -23.96 -33.88 4.64
C PHE A 8 -23.76 -32.44 4.15
N THR A 9 -23.25 -31.58 5.00
CA THR A 9 -22.86 -30.22 4.62
C THR A 9 -21.47 -30.28 3.98
N LEU A 10 -21.39 -29.99 2.68
CA LEU A 10 -20.14 -29.84 1.95
C LEU A 10 -19.48 -28.52 2.36
N LEU A 11 -18.39 -28.58 3.13
CA LEU A 11 -17.52 -27.44 3.41
C LEU A 11 -16.70 -27.11 2.17
N LEU A 12 -17.12 -26.08 1.44
CA LEU A 12 -16.32 -25.49 0.36
C LEU A 12 -15.19 -24.67 1.00
N ALA A 13 -13.98 -25.22 1.02
CA ALA A 13 -12.79 -24.47 1.40
C ALA A 13 -12.49 -23.44 0.31
N MET A 14 -12.85 -22.18 0.56
CA MET A 14 -12.35 -21.05 -0.21
C MET A 14 -10.87 -20.85 0.15
N ALA A 15 -9.99 -21.52 -0.59
CA ALA A 15 -8.59 -21.13 -0.65
C ALA A 15 -8.53 -19.79 -1.38
N GLY A 16 -8.46 -18.70 -0.61
CA GLY A 16 -8.17 -17.38 -1.15
C GLY A 16 -6.75 -17.38 -1.70
N ALA A 17 -6.61 -17.54 -3.01
CA ALA A 17 -5.38 -17.15 -3.67
C ALA A 17 -5.19 -15.64 -3.45
N MET A 18 -4.09 -15.23 -2.82
CA MET A 18 -3.61 -13.85 -2.91
C MET A 18 -3.32 -13.58 -4.39
N GLN A 19 -4.32 -13.06 -5.11
CA GLN A 19 -4.03 -12.37 -6.35
C GLN A 19 -3.23 -11.13 -5.95
N ALA A 20 -1.97 -11.07 -6.39
CA ALA A 20 -1.23 -9.82 -6.43
C ALA A 20 -2.05 -8.86 -7.31
N GLY A 21 -2.82 -7.98 -6.68
CA GLY A 21 -3.57 -6.94 -7.38
C GLY A 21 -2.60 -6.03 -8.11
N GLU A 22 -3.04 -5.45 -9.23
CA GLU A 22 -2.23 -4.43 -9.91
C GLU A 22 -1.91 -3.28 -8.95
N LEU A 23 -0.65 -2.83 -8.94
CA LEU A 23 -0.24 -1.68 -8.15
C LEU A 23 -1.10 -0.46 -8.55
N PRO A 24 -1.84 0.16 -7.62
CA PRO A 24 -2.69 1.28 -7.96
C PRO A 24 -1.81 2.48 -8.35
N ARG A 25 -2.03 3.02 -9.54
CA ARG A 25 -1.38 4.28 -10.00
C ARG A 25 -1.99 5.51 -9.37
N GLN A 26 -3.22 5.40 -8.87
CA GLN A 26 -3.99 6.46 -8.25
C GLN A 26 -4.82 5.90 -7.10
N LEU A 27 -4.86 6.63 -5.99
CA LEU A 27 -5.64 6.33 -4.80
C LEU A 27 -6.43 7.57 -4.39
N THR A 28 -7.72 7.41 -4.12
CA THR A 28 -8.54 8.45 -3.48
C THR A 28 -8.66 8.12 -2.00
N LEU A 29 -8.25 9.05 -1.15
CA LEU A 29 -8.31 8.91 0.30
C LEU A 29 -9.74 9.14 0.81
N PRO A 30 -10.10 8.66 2.01
CA PRO A 30 -11.39 8.94 2.63
C PRO A 30 -11.69 10.44 2.78
N THR A 31 -10.66 11.27 2.83
CA THR A 31 -10.75 12.75 2.88
C THR A 31 -11.13 13.38 1.53
N GLY A 32 -11.11 12.62 0.43
CA GLY A 32 -11.29 13.12 -0.93
C GLY A 32 -10.00 13.51 -1.64
N LEU A 33 -8.89 13.62 -0.90
CA LEU A 33 -7.55 13.83 -1.48
C LEU A 33 -7.20 12.69 -2.44
N VAL A 34 -6.38 13.01 -3.44
CA VAL A 34 -5.95 12.04 -4.44
C VAL A 34 -4.44 11.95 -4.47
N ILE A 35 -3.91 10.73 -4.38
CA ILE A 35 -2.50 10.43 -4.52
C ILE A 35 -2.27 9.69 -5.83
N THR A 36 -1.24 10.07 -6.59
CA THR A 36 -0.68 9.21 -7.65
C THR A 36 0.64 8.60 -7.21
N LEU A 37 0.92 7.39 -7.70
CA LEU A 37 2.12 6.62 -7.42
C LEU A 37 2.75 6.16 -8.73
N GLU A 38 4.01 6.53 -8.94
CA GLU A 38 4.74 6.20 -10.17
C GLU A 38 6.19 5.81 -9.86
N GLN A 39 6.68 4.74 -10.48
CA GLN A 39 8.12 4.43 -10.47
C GLN A 39 8.85 5.35 -11.46
N GLY A 40 10.14 5.61 -11.21
CA GLY A 40 10.96 6.44 -12.09
C GLY A 40 11.03 5.87 -13.52
N SER A 41 10.76 6.73 -14.50
CA SER A 41 10.78 6.32 -15.91
C SER A 41 12.19 5.96 -16.36
N GLY A 42 12.33 4.82 -17.03
CA GLY A 42 13.62 4.32 -17.53
C GLY A 42 14.52 3.69 -16.47
N GLU A 43 14.07 3.61 -15.21
CA GLU A 43 14.81 2.93 -14.16
C GLU A 43 14.68 1.40 -14.25
N PRO A 44 15.68 0.65 -13.77
CA PRO A 44 15.56 -0.81 -13.69
C PRO A 44 14.49 -1.24 -12.69
N ALA A 45 13.94 -2.44 -12.90
CA ALA A 45 12.95 -3.03 -11.99
C ALA A 45 13.52 -3.31 -10.58
N SER A 46 14.84 -3.50 -10.46
CA SER A 46 15.51 -3.93 -9.24
C SER A 46 15.91 -2.83 -8.27
N ILE A 47 15.96 -1.56 -8.70
CA ILE A 47 16.40 -0.43 -7.89
C ILE A 47 15.93 0.87 -8.54
N GLY A 48 15.73 1.92 -7.76
CA GLY A 48 15.52 3.25 -8.30
C GLY A 48 14.75 4.12 -7.32
N SER A 49 13.75 4.81 -7.84
CA SER A 49 12.89 5.70 -7.10
C SER A 49 11.42 5.49 -7.44
N TYR A 50 10.56 6.08 -6.61
CA TYR A 50 9.17 6.30 -6.92
C TYR A 50 8.74 7.69 -6.48
N ALA A 51 7.73 8.25 -7.14
CA ALA A 51 7.13 9.52 -6.81
C ALA A 51 5.72 9.30 -6.25
N LEU A 52 5.42 10.03 -5.18
CA LEU A 52 4.06 10.27 -4.71
C LEU A 52 3.69 11.71 -5.04
N ARG A 53 2.51 11.93 -5.62
CA ARG A 53 1.98 13.27 -5.88
C ARG A 53 0.58 13.39 -5.32
N LEU A 54 0.37 14.43 -4.54
CA LEU A 54 -0.86 14.75 -3.84
C LEU A 54 -1.63 15.84 -4.58
N TYR A 55 -2.93 15.63 -4.69
CA TYR A 55 -3.89 16.52 -5.31
C TYR A 55 -5.09 16.70 -4.38
N SER A 56 -5.76 17.85 -4.50
CA SER A 56 -6.92 18.17 -3.66
C SER A 56 -8.10 17.22 -3.91
N GLY A 57 -8.26 16.71 -5.13
CA GLY A 57 -9.42 15.92 -5.55
C GLY A 57 -10.74 16.71 -5.59
N SER A 58 -10.69 18.04 -5.43
CA SER A 58 -11.87 18.91 -5.27
C SER A 58 -12.82 18.87 -6.47
N ASN A 59 -12.30 18.56 -7.66
CA ASN A 59 -13.07 18.33 -8.86
C ASN A 59 -13.06 16.84 -9.22
N PRO A 60 -14.11 16.05 -8.91
CA PRO A 60 -14.14 14.61 -9.21
C PRO A 60 -14.03 14.27 -10.70
N ARG A 61 -14.36 15.21 -11.59
CA ARG A 61 -14.22 15.02 -13.03
C ARG A 61 -12.77 15.13 -13.49
N PHE A 62 -11.98 15.94 -12.80
CA PHE A 62 -10.56 16.18 -13.08
C PHE A 62 -9.78 16.18 -11.75
N PRO A 63 -9.65 15.00 -11.12
CA PRO A 63 -9.16 14.91 -9.73
C PRO A 63 -7.68 15.30 -9.55
N LEU A 64 -6.94 15.46 -10.65
CA LEU A 64 -5.52 15.77 -10.69
C LEU A 64 -5.22 17.23 -11.10
N ASP A 65 -6.23 18.09 -11.23
CA ASP A 65 -6.05 19.48 -11.66
C ASP A 65 -5.38 20.35 -10.59
N ASP A 66 -5.65 20.05 -9.32
CA ASP A 66 -5.21 20.86 -8.17
C ASP A 66 -4.08 20.16 -7.41
N PHE A 67 -2.85 20.32 -7.89
CA PHE A 67 -1.65 19.80 -7.23
C PHE A 67 -1.37 20.50 -5.89
N ILE A 68 -1.02 19.73 -4.86
CA ILE A 68 -0.67 20.21 -3.52
C ILE A 68 0.83 20.03 -3.27
N ALA A 69 1.31 18.79 -3.30
CA ALA A 69 2.67 18.43 -2.92
C ALA A 69 3.14 17.16 -3.65
N GLY A 70 4.45 16.95 -3.69
CA GLY A 70 5.02 15.72 -4.22
C GLY A 70 6.36 15.41 -3.57
N ILE A 71 6.62 14.12 -3.40
CA ILE A 71 7.88 13.60 -2.85
C ILE A 71 8.43 12.51 -3.76
N ILE A 72 9.75 12.32 -3.70
CA ILE A 72 10.45 11.24 -4.40
C ILE A 72 11.19 10.43 -3.34
N MET A 73 11.01 9.12 -3.38
CA MET A 73 11.56 8.19 -2.41
C MET A 73 12.41 7.14 -3.12
N PRO A 74 13.53 6.69 -2.52
CA PRO A 74 14.27 5.55 -3.04
C PRO A 74 13.43 4.26 -2.90
N ARG A 75 13.65 3.29 -3.79
CA ARG A 75 13.14 1.91 -3.66
C ARG A 75 14.24 0.89 -3.88
N ASN A 76 14.26 -0.13 -3.03
CA ASN A 76 15.00 -1.36 -3.27
C ASN A 76 14.05 -2.41 -3.85
N GLY A 77 14.17 -2.67 -5.15
CA GLY A 77 13.29 -3.57 -5.88
C GLY A 77 12.06 -2.89 -6.49
N SER A 78 11.04 -3.70 -6.78
CA SER A 78 9.82 -3.26 -7.47
C SER A 78 8.73 -2.91 -6.47
N LEU A 79 7.91 -1.91 -6.77
CA LEU A 79 6.71 -1.63 -5.99
C LEU A 79 5.67 -2.75 -6.21
N VAL A 80 5.20 -3.35 -5.12
CA VAL A 80 4.28 -4.50 -5.16
C VAL A 80 2.92 -4.20 -4.53
N ALA A 81 2.81 -3.17 -3.68
CA ALA A 81 1.54 -2.75 -3.13
C ALA A 81 1.57 -1.27 -2.72
N ALA A 82 0.40 -0.65 -2.73
CA ALA A 82 0.13 0.59 -2.02
C ALA A 82 -1.26 0.51 -1.40
N ARG A 83 -1.37 0.84 -0.11
CA ARG A 83 -2.61 0.65 0.66
C ARG A 83 -2.77 1.68 1.77
N LEU A 84 -4.01 1.94 2.13
CA LEU A 84 -4.38 2.81 3.24
C LEU A 84 -4.61 1.98 4.50
N VAL A 85 -3.91 2.30 5.58
CA VAL A 85 -4.01 1.61 6.87
C VAL A 85 -3.89 2.65 7.97
N ASP A 86 -4.83 2.65 8.91
CA ASP A 86 -4.71 3.42 10.15
C ASP A 86 -3.66 2.77 11.06
N LEU A 87 -2.48 3.38 11.15
CA LEU A 87 -1.34 2.88 11.92
C LEU A 87 -1.34 3.42 13.35
N ASN A 88 -1.90 4.61 13.58
CA ASN A 88 -1.85 5.30 14.86
C ASN A 88 -3.19 5.27 15.64
N ASP A 89 -4.22 4.64 15.07
CA ASP A 89 -5.58 4.51 15.60
C ASP A 89 -6.34 5.85 15.76
N ASP A 90 -6.00 6.86 14.94
CA ASP A 90 -6.66 8.19 14.89
C ASP A 90 -7.85 8.26 13.90
N LYS A 91 -8.14 7.16 13.20
CA LYS A 91 -9.17 7.03 12.15
C LYS A 91 -8.84 7.75 10.84
N GLN A 92 -7.62 8.22 10.65
CA GLN A 92 -7.09 8.76 9.42
C GLN A 92 -6.01 7.81 8.91
N PRO A 93 -6.24 7.08 7.81
CA PRO A 93 -5.29 6.08 7.40
C PRO A 93 -4.01 6.71 6.82
N GLU A 94 -2.86 6.18 7.21
CA GLU A 94 -1.60 6.41 6.52
C GLU A 94 -1.54 5.65 5.20
N LEU A 95 -0.82 6.22 4.23
CA LEU A 95 -0.47 5.55 2.99
C LEU A 95 0.78 4.70 3.20
N ILE A 96 0.66 3.39 3.01
CA ILE A 96 1.79 2.46 2.99
C ILE A 96 2.14 2.11 1.54
N VAL A 97 3.38 2.36 1.13
CA VAL A 97 3.96 1.90 -0.13
C VAL A 97 4.92 0.76 0.14
N VAL A 98 4.78 -0.36 -0.56
CA VAL A 98 5.57 -1.58 -0.33
C VAL A 98 6.42 -1.88 -1.56
N ALA A 99 7.72 -2.07 -1.33
CA ALA A 99 8.67 -2.56 -2.31
C ALA A 99 9.12 -3.98 -1.96
N GLN A 100 9.37 -4.79 -2.99
CA GLN A 100 9.97 -6.11 -2.86
C GLN A 100 11.29 -6.17 -3.62
N SER A 101 12.36 -6.56 -2.92
CA SER A 101 13.69 -6.74 -3.49
C SER A 101 13.69 -7.75 -4.64
N ALA A 102 14.49 -7.49 -5.67
CA ALA A 102 14.62 -8.39 -6.82
C ALA A 102 15.51 -9.63 -6.54
N GLY A 103 16.16 -9.67 -5.37
CA GLY A 103 16.99 -10.80 -4.96
C GLY A 103 16.15 -12.04 -4.62
N SER A 104 16.79 -13.21 -4.60
CA SER A 104 16.12 -14.48 -4.28
C SER A 104 15.51 -14.54 -2.88
N GLY A 105 15.93 -13.67 -1.97
CA GLY A 105 15.35 -13.54 -0.64
C GLY A 105 13.97 -12.90 -0.62
N GLY A 106 13.59 -12.13 -1.66
CA GLY A 106 12.26 -11.52 -1.77
C GLY A 106 11.89 -10.56 -0.64
N TYR A 107 12.90 -9.97 0.03
CA TYR A 107 12.72 -9.08 1.18
C TYR A 107 11.80 -7.90 0.85
N LEU A 108 11.02 -7.49 1.86
CA LEU A 108 10.07 -6.39 1.80
C LEU A 108 10.64 -5.15 2.47
N SER A 109 10.40 -4.00 1.85
CA SER A 109 10.55 -2.68 2.48
C SER A 109 9.21 -1.95 2.38
N ALA A 110 8.91 -1.10 3.35
CA ALA A 110 7.70 -0.31 3.31
C ALA A 110 7.93 1.09 3.88
N ASP A 111 7.38 2.08 3.20
CA ASP A 111 7.32 3.47 3.64
C ASP A 111 5.87 3.79 3.99
N ALA A 112 5.65 4.39 5.16
CA ALA A 112 4.36 4.89 5.60
C ALA A 112 4.36 6.42 5.62
N PHE A 113 3.28 7.03 5.12
CA PHE A 113 3.13 8.47 5.04
C PHE A 113 1.82 8.93 5.64
N THR A 114 1.89 10.01 6.42
CA THR A 114 0.74 10.83 6.76
C THR A 114 0.44 11.73 5.58
N VAL A 115 -0.82 11.75 5.12
CA VAL A 115 -1.26 12.56 3.98
C VAL A 115 -2.38 13.49 4.43
N THR A 116 -2.11 14.78 4.36
CA THR A 116 -3.06 15.84 4.77
C THR A 116 -3.19 16.88 3.66
N PRO A 117 -4.15 17.83 3.76
CA PRO A 117 -4.23 18.94 2.82
C PRO A 117 -2.96 19.81 2.77
N GLU A 118 -2.12 19.77 3.79
CA GLU A 118 -0.86 20.52 3.88
C GLU A 118 0.29 19.80 3.13
N GLY A 119 0.22 18.48 2.94
CA GLY A 119 1.26 17.76 2.22
C GLY A 119 1.36 16.26 2.52
N ILE A 120 2.55 15.73 2.28
CA ILE A 120 2.93 14.33 2.52
C ILE A 120 4.10 14.33 3.49
N GLU A 121 3.93 13.70 4.65
CA GLU A 121 4.95 13.59 5.68
C GLU A 121 5.31 12.12 5.93
N SER A 122 6.59 11.83 6.15
CA SER A 122 7.02 10.48 6.52
C SER A 122 6.52 10.15 7.92
N TYR A 123 5.85 9.01 8.06
CA TYR A 123 5.38 8.50 9.34
C TYR A 123 6.37 7.48 9.92
N SER A 124 6.72 6.45 9.14
CA SER A 124 7.58 5.34 9.57
C SER A 124 8.13 4.60 8.35
N GLN A 125 9.25 3.91 8.50
CA GLN A 125 9.89 3.15 7.42
C GLN A 125 10.43 1.82 7.95
N VAL A 126 10.27 0.75 7.19
CA VAL A 126 10.91 -0.55 7.48
C VAL A 126 11.63 -1.05 6.24
N VAL A 127 12.79 -1.68 6.42
CA VAL A 127 13.64 -2.17 5.34
C VAL A 127 14.05 -3.62 5.57
N ASP A 128 14.28 -4.34 4.47
CA ASP A 128 14.85 -5.69 4.44
C ASP A 128 14.16 -6.73 5.34
N LEU A 129 12.84 -6.65 5.46
CA LEU A 129 12.04 -7.62 6.21
C LEU A 129 11.82 -8.92 5.40
N PRO A 130 11.79 -10.10 6.05
CA PRO A 130 11.41 -11.35 5.38
C PRO A 130 10.04 -11.26 4.66
N PRO A 131 9.82 -12.03 3.55
CA PRO A 131 8.61 -11.93 2.73
C PRO A 131 7.28 -12.17 3.46
N ASP A 132 7.30 -12.90 4.57
CA ASP A 132 6.14 -13.27 5.40
C ASP A 132 5.96 -12.36 6.62
N SER A 133 6.73 -11.28 6.71
CA SER A 133 6.65 -10.33 7.82
C SER A 133 5.33 -9.56 7.86
N ASP A 134 4.83 -9.31 9.07
CA ASP A 134 3.71 -8.40 9.28
C ASP A 134 4.19 -6.93 9.20
N LEU A 135 4.07 -6.36 8.00
CA LEU A 135 4.46 -4.97 7.74
C LEU A 135 3.69 -3.95 8.58
N VAL A 136 2.41 -4.19 8.89
CA VAL A 136 1.61 -3.24 9.70
C VAL A 136 2.14 -3.21 11.11
N LYS A 137 2.38 -4.39 11.69
CA LYS A 137 2.99 -4.50 13.01
C LYS A 137 4.38 -3.86 13.06
N ALA A 138 5.19 -4.07 12.03
CA ALA A 138 6.55 -3.52 11.97
C ALA A 138 6.53 -1.98 11.86
N LEU A 139 5.65 -1.41 11.05
CA LEU A 139 5.53 0.05 10.88
C LEU A 139 4.99 0.76 12.14
N ARG A 140 4.19 0.08 12.97
CA ARG A 140 3.72 0.58 14.27
C ARG A 140 4.77 0.54 15.38
N ALA A 141 5.86 -0.21 15.20
CA ALA A 141 6.90 -0.29 16.21
C ALA A 141 7.65 1.05 16.32
N PRO A 142 8.08 1.47 17.52
CA PRO A 142 8.97 2.61 17.67
C PRO A 142 10.23 2.39 16.83
N GLN A 143 10.57 3.38 16.00
CA GLN A 143 11.87 3.43 15.32
C GLN A 143 12.92 3.82 16.37
N GLU A 144 14.04 3.09 16.44
CA GLU A 144 15.17 3.41 17.33
C GLU A 144 15.97 4.63 16.87
#